data_AF-A0A241VYT4-F1
#
_entry.id   AF-A0A241VYT4-F1
#
_cell.length_a   1.000
_cell.length_b   1.000
_cell.length_c   1.000
_cell.angle_alpha   90.00
_cell.angle_beta   90.00
_cell.angle_gamma   90.00
#
_symmetry.space_group_name_H-M   'P 1'
#
loop_
_entity.id
_entity.type
_entity.pdbx_description
1 polymer ?
#
loop_
_entity_poly.entity_id
_entity_poly.type
_entity_poly.pdbx_seq_one_letter_code
_entity_poly.pdbx_strand_id
1 'polypeptide(L)'
;MSNLSINQASKLFKVSRNTIYARIKKGEITKNSDGTVSAQDMMRLFGNKTDKKTVEQAITEQLNNTNNIEQSIQHKLEQSQNSNEQLLQQQI
;
A
#
# COMPACT_ATOMS: atom_id res chain seq x y z
N MET A 1 16.60 13.29 19.52
CA MET A 1 16.33 12.32 18.44
C MET A 1 17.64 11.65 18.07
N SER A 2 17.66 10.33 17.89
CA SER A 2 18.87 9.61 17.52
C SER A 2 19.21 9.87 16.05
N ASN A 3 20.45 10.31 15.80
CA ASN A 3 20.96 10.58 14.47
C ASN A 3 21.85 9.42 13.99
N LEU A 4 21.77 9.11 12.70
CA LEU A 4 22.56 8.06 12.05
C LEU A 4 23.37 8.67 10.92
N SER A 5 24.64 8.28 10.77
CA SER A 5 25.37 8.60 9.56
C SER A 5 24.70 7.95 8.34
N ILE A 6 24.84 8.56 7.15
CA ILE A 6 24.31 8.00 5.90
C ILE A 6 24.80 6.55 5.67
N ASN A 7 26.04 6.23 6.07
CA ASN A 7 26.59 4.88 5.96
C ASN A 7 25.88 3.89 6.91
N GLN A 8 25.63 4.29 8.17
CA GLN A 8 24.89 3.45 9.12
C GLN A 8 23.43 3.26 8.67
N ALA A 9 22.78 4.35 8.27
CA ALA A 9 21.41 4.34 7.76
C ALA A 9 21.26 3.42 6.54
N SER A 10 22.22 3.46 5.60
CA SER A 10 22.23 2.59 4.43
C SER A 10 22.28 1.10 4.80
N LYS A 11 23.11 0.74 5.78
CA LYS A 11 23.25 -0.64 6.25
C LYS A 11 22.03 -1.12 7.03
N LEU A 12 21.55 -0.33 7.99
CA LEU A 12 20.43 -0.69 8.87
C LEU A 12 19.12 -0.85 8.11
N PHE A 13 18.83 0.07 7.18
CA PHE A 13 17.57 0.08 6.43
C PHE A 13 17.67 -0.63 5.07
N LYS A 14 18.81 -1.29 4.78
CA LYS A 14 19.07 -2.02 3.52
C LYS A 14 18.74 -1.19 2.27
N VAL A 15 19.09 0.09 2.28
CA VAL A 15 18.83 1.04 1.17
C VAL A 15 20.13 1.67 0.70
N SER A 16 20.25 1.94 -0.61
CA SER A 16 21.46 2.55 -1.14
C SER A 16 21.62 4.01 -0.66
N ARG A 17 22.86 4.45 -0.46
CA ARG A 17 23.18 5.85 -0.09
C ARG A 17 22.60 6.84 -1.10
N ASN A 18 22.64 6.53 -2.39
CA ASN A 18 22.03 7.34 -3.44
C ASN A 18 20.53 7.52 -3.25
N THR A 19 19.83 6.48 -2.79
CA THR A 19 18.40 6.58 -2.47
C THR A 19 18.16 7.53 -1.30
N ILE A 20 19.01 7.48 -0.27
CA ILE A 20 18.93 8.41 0.87
C ILE A 20 19.17 9.85 0.40
N TYR A 21 20.22 10.09 -0.40
CA TYR A 21 20.48 11.41 -0.99
C TYR A 21 19.35 11.92 -1.89
N ALA A 22 18.69 11.04 -2.64
CA ALA A 22 17.54 11.42 -3.44
C ALA A 22 16.37 11.93 -2.56
N ARG A 23 16.13 11.30 -1.41
CA ARG A 23 15.12 11.76 -0.43
C ARG A 23 15.50 13.07 0.24
N ILE A 24 16.79 13.28 0.51
CA ILE A 24 17.32 14.57 0.99
C ILE A 24 17.07 15.67 -0.06
N LYS A 25 17.42 15.41 -1.33
CA LYS A 25 17.22 16.38 -2.42
C LYS A 25 15.74 16.71 -2.66
N LYS A 26 14.83 15.77 -2.42
CA LYS A 26 13.38 15.96 -2.50
C LYS A 26 12.79 16.70 -1.28
N GLY A 27 13.58 16.97 -0.24
CA GLY A 27 13.10 17.58 1.00
C GLY A 27 12.27 16.64 1.88
N GLU A 28 12.28 15.33 1.60
CA GLU A 28 11.51 14.35 2.38
C GLU A 28 12.21 14.00 3.71
N ILE A 29 13.53 14.20 3.79
CA ILE A 29 14.37 14.07 5.00
C ILE A 29 15.44 15.15 5.01
N THR A 30 15.85 15.56 6.20
CA THR A 30 16.89 16.59 6.36
C THR A 30 18.24 15.95 6.70
N LYS A 31 19.29 16.43 6.03
CA LYS A 31 20.68 16.14 6.39
C LYS A 31 21.17 17.20 7.37
N ASN A 32 21.64 16.77 8.53
CA ASN A 32 22.27 17.63 9.51
C ASN A 32 23.65 18.13 9.03
N SER A 33 24.16 19.22 9.61
CA SER A 33 25.46 19.80 9.25
C SER A 33 26.64 18.84 9.45
N ASP A 34 26.51 17.88 10.37
CA ASP A 34 27.48 16.80 10.64
C ASP A 34 27.42 15.63 9.64
N GLY A 35 26.49 15.67 8.68
CA GLY A 35 26.30 14.60 7.71
C GLY A 35 25.45 13.43 8.18
N THR A 36 24.72 13.58 9.28
CA THR A 36 23.77 12.58 9.77
C THR A 36 22.33 12.85 9.33
N VAL A 37 21.47 11.84 9.49
CA VAL A 37 20.02 11.89 9.25
C VAL A 37 19.28 11.34 10.47
N SER A 38 18.07 11.82 10.71
CA SER A 38 17.23 11.35 11.82
C SER A 38 16.82 9.89 11.62
N ALA A 39 16.99 9.06 12.65
CA ALA A 39 16.55 7.67 12.64
C ALA A 39 15.02 7.54 12.48
N GLN A 40 14.25 8.50 13.01
CA GLN A 40 12.79 8.53 12.89
C GLN A 40 12.36 8.76 11.43
N ASP A 41 13.03 9.68 10.74
CA ASP A 41 12.79 9.94 9.32
C ASP A 41 13.16 8.73 8.45
N MET A 42 14.26 8.06 8.80
CA MET A 42 14.66 6.81 8.15
C MET A 42 13.62 5.71 8.38
N MET A 43 13.07 5.57 9.59
CA MET A 43 12.02 4.61 9.89
C MET A 43 10.72 4.93 9.15
N ARG A 44 10.29 6.19 9.12
CA ARG A 44 9.09 6.63 8.38
C ARG A 44 9.18 6.35 6.89
N LEU A 45 10.33 6.63 6.27
CA LEU A 45 10.49 6.47 4.82
C LEU A 45 10.88 5.07 4.38
N PHE A 46 11.69 4.38 5.18
CA PHE A 46 12.37 3.15 4.79
C PHE A 46 12.05 1.95 5.71
N GLY A 47 11.41 2.17 6.86
CA GLY A 47 11.03 1.09 7.79
C GLY A 47 10.05 0.08 7.20
N ASN A 48 9.20 0.51 6.26
CA ASN A 48 8.16 -0.33 5.65
C ASN A 48 8.58 -0.92 4.28
N LYS A 49 9.84 -0.76 3.87
CA LYS A 49 10.28 -1.10 2.51
C LYS A 49 10.57 -2.57 2.24
N THR A 50 10.39 -3.46 3.21
CA THR A 50 10.36 -4.89 2.91
C THR A 50 9.22 -5.24 1.95
N ASP A 51 8.15 -4.43 1.90
CA ASP A 51 6.91 -4.85 1.25
C ASP A 51 6.25 -3.77 0.40
N LYS A 52 6.96 -2.76 -0.08
CA LYS A 52 6.31 -1.75 -0.95
C LYS A 52 5.78 -2.37 -2.25
N LYS A 53 6.49 -3.37 -2.80
CA LYS A 53 5.98 -4.17 -3.94
C LYS A 53 4.82 -5.08 -3.54
N THR A 54 4.90 -5.74 -2.38
CA THR A 54 3.84 -6.62 -1.86
C THR A 54 2.57 -5.83 -1.55
N VAL A 55 2.68 -4.63 -0.99
CA VAL A 55 1.56 -3.74 -0.66
C VAL A 55 1.00 -3.08 -1.91
N GLU A 56 1.84 -2.62 -2.85
CA GLU A 56 1.35 -2.11 -4.14
C GLU A 56 0.66 -3.21 -4.97
N GLN A 57 1.19 -4.45 -4.93
CA GLN A 57 0.53 -5.62 -5.54
C GLN A 57 -0.78 -5.98 -4.83
N ALA A 58 -0.80 -6.04 -3.50
CA ALA A 58 -2.02 -6.31 -2.72
C ALA A 58 -3.09 -5.24 -2.95
N ILE A 59 -2.73 -3.95 -2.99
CA ILE A 59 -3.66 -2.86 -3.29
C ILE A 59 -4.17 -2.97 -4.74
N THR A 60 -3.29 -3.30 -5.70
CA THR A 60 -3.70 -3.48 -7.11
C THR A 60 -4.62 -4.69 -7.29
N GLU A 61 -4.34 -5.80 -6.61
CA GLU A 61 -5.19 -7.00 -6.58
C GLU A 61 -6.54 -6.73 -5.90
N GLN A 62 -6.57 -6.00 -4.78
CA GLN A 62 -7.81 -5.61 -4.11
C GLN A 62 -8.66 -4.64 -4.96
N LEU A 63 -8.03 -3.69 -5.66
CA LEU A 63 -8.73 -2.78 -6.57
C LEU A 63 -9.30 -3.53 -7.78
N ASN A 64 -8.59 -4.53 -8.31
CA ASN A 64 -9.09 -5.36 -9.40
C ASN A 64 -10.24 -6.30 -8.98
N ASN A 65 -10.25 -6.77 -7.74
CA ASN A 65 -11.35 -7.58 -7.20
C ASN A 65 -12.65 -6.79 -6.99
N THR A 66 -12.57 -5.46 -6.79
CA THR A 66 -13.77 -4.62 -6.58
C THR A 66 -14.69 -4.64 -7.82
N ASN A 67 -14.12 -4.73 -9.03
CA ASN A 67 -14.90 -4.83 -10.27
C ASN A 67 -15.66 -6.17 -10.44
N ASN A 68 -15.27 -7.22 -9.69
CA ASN A 68 -15.92 -8.54 -9.76
C ASN A 68 -17.04 -8.71 -8.72
N ILE A 69 -17.04 -7.92 -7.65
CA ILE A 69 -18.07 -8.01 -6.61
C ILE A 69 -19.37 -7.34 -7.06
N GLU A 70 -19.31 -6.23 -7.79
CA GLU A 70 -20.51 -5.59 -8.35
C GLU A 70 -21.26 -6.51 -9.32
N GLN A 71 -20.53 -7.23 -10.20
CA GLN A 71 -21.15 -8.17 -11.13
C GLN A 71 -21.77 -9.39 -10.41
N SER A 72 -21.14 -9.87 -9.33
CA SER A 72 -21.66 -11.00 -8.55
C SER A 72 -22.91 -10.64 -7.73
N ILE A 73 -22.99 -9.40 -7.21
CA ILE A 73 -24.18 -8.90 -6.49
C ILE A 73 -25.35 -8.70 -7.47
N GLN A 74 -25.10 -8.14 -8.66
CA GLN A 74 -26.14 -7.94 -9.67
C GLN A 74 -26.76 -9.27 -10.14
N HIS A 75 -25.94 -10.26 -10.46
CA HIS A 75 -26.42 -11.57 -10.91
C HIS A 75 -27.20 -12.32 -9.81
N LYS A 76 -26.79 -12.17 -8.54
CA LYS A 76 -27.50 -12.79 -7.40
C LYS A 76 -28.86 -12.12 -7.14
N LEU A 77 -28.98 -10.80 -7.37
CA LEU A 77 -30.24 -10.08 -7.20
C LEU A 77 -31.26 -10.49 -8.29
N GLU A 78 -30.83 -10.58 -9.55
CA GLU A 78 -31.70 -10.97 -10.67
C GLU A 78 -32.23 -12.40 -10.53
N GLN A 79 -31.39 -13.34 -10.08
CA GLN A 79 -31.82 -14.72 -9.84
C GLN A 79 -32.84 -14.83 -8.69
N SER A 80 -32.67 -14.02 -7.64
CA SER A 80 -33.62 -14.00 -6.51
C SER A 80 -34.96 -13.36 -6.90
N GLN A 81 -34.97 -12.36 -7.79
CA GLN A 81 -36.22 -11.76 -8.27
C GLN A 81 -37.01 -12.74 -9.14
N ASN A 82 -36.35 -13.40 -10.09
CA ASN A 82 -37.00 -14.38 -10.98
C ASN A 82 -37.64 -15.56 -10.21
N SER A 83 -36.98 -16.02 -9.15
CA SER A 83 -37.49 -17.12 -8.31
C SER A 83 -38.77 -16.75 -7.55
N ASN A 84 -38.89 -15.49 -7.11
CA ASN A 84 -40.09 -15.03 -6.39
C ASN A 84 -41.28 -14.86 -7.34
N GLU A 85 -41.06 -14.37 -8.57
CA GLU A 85 -42.12 -14.22 -9.57
C GLU A 85 -42.67 -15.58 -10.06
N GLN A 86 -41.84 -16.62 -10.14
CA GLN A 86 -42.30 -17.98 -10.47
C GLN A 86 -43.11 -18.62 -9.33
N LEU A 87 -42.81 -18.29 -8.07
CA LEU A 87 -43.56 -18.83 -6.93
C LEU A 87 -44.97 -18.22 -6.86
N LEU A 88 -45.09 -16.93 -7.18
CA LEU A 88 -46.38 -16.21 -7.15
C LEU A 88 -47.36 -16.70 -8.24
N GLN A 89 -46.85 -17.07 -9.42
CA GLN A 89 -47.68 -17.61 -10.50
C GLN A 89 -48.22 -19.03 -10.23
N GLN A 90 -47.62 -19.78 -9.31
CA GLN A 90 -48.08 -21.13 -8.95
C GLN A 90 -49.15 -21.13 -7.85
N GLN A 91 -49.49 -19.97 -7.29
CA GLN A 91 -50.49 -19.82 -6.22
C GLN A 91 -51.84 -19.25 -6.71
N ILE A 92 -52.03 -19.12 -8.04
CA ILE A 92 -53.30 -18.74 -8.69
C ILE A 92 -53.83 -19.94 -9.45
#